data_AF-A0A7C5QHS2-F1
#
_entry.id   AF-A0A7C5QHS2-F1
#
_cell.length_a   1.000
_cell.length_b   1.000
_cell.length_c   1.000
_cell.angle_alpha   90.00
_cell.angle_beta   90.00
_cell.angle_gamma   90.00
#
_symmetry.space_group_name_H-M   'P 1'
#
loop_
_entity.id
_entity.type
_entity.pdbx_description
1 polymer ?
#
loop_
_entity_poly.entity_id
_entity_poly.type
_entity_poly.pdbx_seq_one_letter_code
_entity_poly.pdbx_strand_id
1 'polypeptide(L)'
;MWPKRYSTGPSPGSEGERPFTKKTYRRGILGIAYSVRMRHARVCVIVVLALELTMRRERMRKRFAGGFLLIALVCLAVLGMGAEFPVEVKGVRVEGLVEIQEKDVLDAVGFKVGDEVTESDLKAASQAIYDLGWFSEVAPHVGDGEIVFRVTENPVVHEIEIKGNVNKRSYEMFGIKLFELPIMPTSKIKQILRQDGVKKGKVLNRTSLKTALNDVISEYNKRGYILVAVGDVVTGETLSIEFVEALVAGNRVEGLDTVPASVVEGMIDLPLNEPLRQSDLQRVLLRLRGSVYFSDVDVVPKAGPRADSVILSWKLTERHLIDEPVTVRKIDLEGVTRFPAEVAYAALGDIPAEPLDNYGLLRVLSGLYNLYHGSGYIMVRFSVLGVDDGDLRLGVQEGEIARILISGNTRTHDYVIRRNLKLGIGQILTQHDLQVAYQKLNSLRYFGSVNVLPEWGDDGVRVSVVVTEKEHLGGMNGSLALEPSTGGIVGQLTVDQRNLWGTGQDISL
;
A
#
# COMPACT_ATOMS: atom_id res chain seq x y z
N MET A 1 -22.83 -16.35 50.79
CA MET A 1 -24.20 -16.42 50.26
C MET A 1 -24.18 -17.11 48.91
N TRP A 2 -24.56 -18.38 48.85
CA TRP A 2 -25.14 -19.04 47.66
C TRP A 2 -26.62 -18.59 47.52
N PRO A 3 -27.39 -18.86 46.43
CA PRO A 3 -27.31 -19.97 45.46
C PRO A 3 -27.62 -19.51 43.98
N LYS A 4 -27.81 -20.29 42.90
CA LYS A 4 -28.22 -21.69 42.63
C LYS A 4 -27.59 -22.22 41.33
N ARG A 5 -27.22 -23.51 41.34
CA ARG A 5 -27.15 -24.40 40.18
C ARG A 5 -28.57 -24.92 39.86
N TYR A 6 -28.84 -25.23 38.60
CA TYR A 6 -29.69 -26.36 38.22
C TYR A 6 -29.11 -27.09 37.00
N SER A 7 -29.26 -28.40 37.02
CA SER A 7 -28.61 -29.43 36.21
C SER A 7 -29.54 -30.03 35.16
N THR A 8 -28.93 -30.41 34.02
CA THR A 8 -29.11 -31.64 33.22
C THR A 8 -30.48 -32.10 32.68
N GLY A 9 -30.52 -32.23 31.34
CA GLY A 9 -30.95 -33.44 30.61
C GLY A 9 -32.05 -33.25 29.55
N PRO A 10 -32.22 -34.14 28.55
CA PRO A 10 -31.24 -34.90 27.74
C PRO A 10 -31.37 -34.60 26.22
N SER A 11 -30.41 -35.10 25.42
CA SER A 11 -30.45 -35.11 23.94
C SER A 11 -31.33 -36.27 23.41
N PRO A 12 -31.91 -36.14 22.21
CA PRO A 12 -31.61 -37.15 21.17
C PRO A 12 -31.51 -36.62 19.73
N GLY A 13 -30.61 -37.26 18.95
CA GLY A 13 -30.73 -37.58 17.51
C GLY A 13 -30.66 -36.41 16.52
N SER A 14 -29.49 -36.12 15.93
CA SER A 14 -28.95 -36.73 14.69
C SER A 14 -29.73 -36.38 13.40
N GLU A 15 -29.21 -35.45 12.60
CA GLU A 15 -29.04 -35.63 11.14
C GLU A 15 -28.25 -34.47 10.50
N GLY A 16 -27.05 -34.80 10.01
CA GLY A 16 -26.49 -34.34 8.74
C GLY A 16 -26.17 -32.87 8.49
N GLU A 17 -24.98 -32.40 8.91
CA GLU A 17 -24.26 -31.35 8.15
C GLU A 17 -22.76 -31.66 8.05
N ARG A 18 -22.25 -31.60 6.82
CA ARG A 18 -20.86 -31.94 6.45
C ARG A 18 -19.95 -30.73 6.70
N PRO A 19 -18.72 -30.91 7.22
CA PRO A 19 -17.80 -29.80 7.41
C PRO A 19 -17.15 -29.37 6.09
N PHE A 20 -17.34 -28.11 5.70
CA PHE A 20 -16.63 -27.47 4.60
C PHE A 20 -15.15 -27.23 4.95
N THR A 21 -14.25 -27.60 4.03
CA THR A 21 -12.81 -27.74 4.25
C THR A 21 -12.01 -26.43 4.08
N LYS A 22 -11.16 -26.13 5.08
CA LYS A 22 -10.19 -25.01 5.27
C LYS A 22 -9.12 -24.76 4.18
N LYS A 23 -9.26 -25.24 2.93
CA LYS A 23 -8.11 -25.35 1.99
C LYS A 23 -7.87 -24.16 1.04
N THR A 24 -8.77 -23.17 0.99
CA THR A 24 -8.72 -22.06 0.01
C THR A 24 -7.87 -20.86 0.45
N TYR A 25 -7.40 -20.83 1.70
CA TYR A 25 -6.97 -19.58 2.35
C TYR A 25 -5.50 -19.14 2.13
N ARG A 26 -4.67 -19.88 1.39
CA ARG A 26 -3.21 -19.61 1.36
C ARG A 26 -2.69 -18.82 0.14
N ARG A 27 -3.49 -18.52 -0.87
CA ARG A 27 -3.00 -17.82 -2.09
C ARG A 27 -3.35 -16.32 -2.17
N GLY A 28 -4.29 -15.82 -1.37
CA GLY A 28 -4.76 -14.43 -1.45
C GLY A 28 -4.05 -13.39 -0.58
N ILE A 29 -3.10 -13.76 0.29
CA ILE A 29 -2.56 -12.85 1.33
C ILE A 29 -1.18 -12.26 0.97
N LEU A 30 -0.54 -12.69 -0.11
CA LEU A 30 0.80 -12.18 -0.49
C LEU A 30 0.82 -10.80 -1.17
N GLY A 31 -0.33 -10.15 -1.38
CA GLY A 31 -0.44 -8.93 -2.18
C GLY A 31 -0.29 -7.59 -1.44
N ILE A 32 -0.09 -7.55 -0.12
CA ILE A 32 -0.13 -6.30 0.68
C ILE A 32 1.14 -6.09 1.53
N ALA A 33 2.31 -6.45 1.01
CA ALA A 33 3.56 -6.20 1.71
C ALA A 33 4.67 -5.74 0.75
N TYR A 34 4.47 -4.59 0.09
CA TYR A 34 5.57 -3.87 -0.56
C TYR A 34 5.38 -2.36 -0.47
N SER A 35 5.80 -1.79 0.66
CA SER A 35 6.53 -0.54 0.68
C SER A 35 7.13 -0.36 2.08
N VAL A 36 8.46 -0.42 2.19
CA VAL A 36 9.31 0.45 3.04
C VAL A 36 10.73 -0.16 3.11
N ARG A 37 11.71 0.70 2.77
CA ARG A 37 13.18 0.62 2.97
C ARG A 37 14.01 -0.41 2.17
N MET A 38 14.61 0.07 1.09
CA MET A 38 15.86 -0.45 0.53
C MET A 38 17.07 0.26 1.16
N ARG A 39 18.01 -0.51 1.73
CA ARG A 39 19.46 -0.21 1.72
C ARG A 39 20.22 -1.51 1.46
N HIS A 40 21.25 -1.41 0.63
CA HIS A 40 22.01 -2.43 -0.10
C HIS A 40 22.44 -3.70 0.67
N ALA A 41 22.23 -4.90 0.08
CA ALA A 41 23.29 -5.75 -0.53
C ALA A 41 22.84 -7.22 -0.77
N ARG A 42 23.04 -7.72 -2.00
CA ARG A 42 23.28 -9.13 -2.46
C ARG A 42 22.17 -10.17 -2.15
N VAL A 43 21.31 -10.53 -3.12
CA VAL A 43 21.46 -11.61 -4.13
C VAL A 43 21.78 -13.00 -3.55
N CYS A 44 20.88 -13.93 -3.85
CA CYS A 44 20.94 -15.41 -3.73
C CYS A 44 20.62 -16.06 -2.37
N VAL A 45 19.86 -17.15 -2.51
CA VAL A 45 19.47 -18.17 -1.52
C VAL A 45 18.22 -17.84 -0.69
N ILE A 46 17.07 -18.36 -1.13
CA ILE A 46 16.14 -19.24 -0.39
C ILE A 46 15.11 -19.74 -1.43
N VAL A 47 15.46 -20.81 -2.16
CA VAL A 47 14.55 -21.61 -3.01
C VAL A 47 14.49 -23.07 -2.48
N VAL A 48 15.08 -23.38 -1.33
CA VAL A 48 15.34 -24.78 -0.93
C VAL A 48 14.53 -25.27 0.30
N LEU A 49 13.41 -24.63 0.69
CA LEU A 49 12.69 -25.04 1.92
C LEU A 49 11.15 -25.13 1.80
N ALA A 50 10.64 -25.49 0.63
CA ALA A 50 9.20 -25.70 0.42
C ALA A 50 8.83 -27.00 -0.32
N LEU A 51 9.67 -28.05 -0.24
CA LEU A 51 9.46 -29.32 -0.95
C LEU A 51 9.30 -30.57 -0.08
N GLU A 52 9.33 -30.48 1.26
CA GLU A 52 9.34 -31.69 2.12
C GLU A 52 8.12 -31.91 3.03
N LEU A 53 7.07 -31.09 2.96
CA LEU A 53 5.88 -31.29 3.81
C LEU A 53 4.58 -31.10 3.04
N THR A 54 4.21 -32.09 2.22
CA THR A 54 2.79 -32.46 1.96
C THR A 54 2.66 -33.75 1.12
N MET A 55 3.26 -34.86 1.57
CA MET A 55 2.94 -36.18 1.03
C MET A 55 2.86 -37.21 2.16
N ARG A 56 1.67 -37.39 2.76
CA ARG A 56 1.31 -38.66 3.42
C ARG A 56 -0.20 -38.82 3.64
N ARG A 57 -0.73 -39.86 2.97
CA ARG A 57 -1.97 -40.63 3.20
C ARG A 57 -3.32 -39.93 2.94
N GLU A 58 -4.34 -40.57 2.39
CA GLU A 58 -4.56 -41.78 1.58
C GLU A 58 -6.07 -41.72 1.29
N ARG A 59 -6.48 -41.59 0.02
CA ARG A 59 -7.85 -41.76 -0.56
C ARG A 59 -8.09 -40.77 -1.69
N MET A 60 -7.31 -40.85 -2.78
CA MET A 60 -7.66 -40.23 -4.07
C MET A 60 -6.88 -40.89 -5.22
N ARG A 61 -6.58 -42.19 -5.11
CA ARG A 61 -5.70 -42.92 -6.05
C ARG A 61 -6.44 -43.64 -7.19
N LYS A 62 -7.68 -43.25 -7.54
CA LYS A 62 -8.42 -43.86 -8.67
C LYS A 62 -9.07 -42.90 -9.68
N ARG A 63 -8.87 -41.59 -9.57
CA ARG A 63 -9.35 -40.63 -10.60
C ARG A 63 -8.35 -39.57 -11.05
N PHE A 64 -7.16 -39.52 -10.45
CA PHE A 64 -6.11 -38.55 -10.77
C PHE A 64 -4.78 -39.18 -11.20
N ALA A 65 -4.76 -40.48 -11.53
CA ALA A 65 -3.58 -41.16 -12.07
C ALA A 65 -3.38 -40.96 -13.59
N GLY A 66 -4.33 -40.30 -14.28
CA GLY A 66 -4.27 -40.07 -15.73
C GLY A 66 -3.81 -38.67 -16.17
N GLY A 67 -3.64 -37.71 -15.25
CA GLY A 67 -3.38 -36.31 -15.60
C GLY A 67 -1.97 -35.79 -15.33
N PHE A 68 -1.21 -36.42 -14.45
CA PHE A 68 0.15 -35.96 -14.07
C PHE A 68 1.28 -36.65 -14.85
N LEU A 69 0.95 -37.66 -15.66
CA LEU A 69 1.89 -38.29 -16.60
C LEU A 69 2.01 -37.49 -17.92
N LEU A 70 1.12 -36.52 -18.19
CA LEU A 70 1.16 -35.73 -19.42
C LEU A 70 2.14 -34.55 -19.36
N ILE A 71 2.41 -33.98 -18.19
CA ILE A 71 3.30 -32.81 -18.05
C ILE A 71 4.79 -33.22 -18.11
N ALA A 72 5.13 -34.48 -17.78
CA ALA A 72 6.48 -35.02 -17.93
C ALA A 72 6.75 -35.63 -19.33
N LEU A 73 5.71 -35.83 -20.15
CA LEU A 73 5.82 -36.40 -21.51
C LEU A 73 5.82 -35.34 -22.62
N VAL A 74 5.50 -34.08 -22.32
CA VAL A 74 5.60 -32.97 -23.27
C VAL A 74 7.05 -32.54 -23.53
N CYS A 75 7.99 -32.88 -22.64
CA CYS A 75 9.43 -32.62 -22.88
C CYS A 75 10.15 -33.71 -23.70
N LEU A 76 9.50 -34.81 -24.08
CA LEU A 76 10.19 -35.94 -24.77
C LEU A 76 9.61 -36.34 -26.13
N ALA A 77 8.68 -35.56 -26.70
CA ALA A 77 8.09 -35.85 -28.01
C ALA A 77 8.13 -34.67 -29.00
N VAL A 78 9.12 -33.78 -28.86
CA VAL A 78 9.56 -32.90 -29.97
C VAL A 78 10.99 -33.29 -30.35
N LEU A 79 11.12 -34.50 -30.89
CA LEU A 79 12.17 -34.80 -31.88
C LEU A 79 11.55 -34.55 -33.26
N GLY A 80 11.18 -33.30 -33.51
CA GLY A 80 10.99 -32.79 -34.86
C GLY A 80 12.20 -31.90 -35.14
N MET A 81 13.02 -32.32 -36.10
CA MET A 81 14.20 -31.64 -36.67
C MET A 81 14.40 -30.22 -36.13
N GLY A 82 15.37 -30.04 -35.20
CA GLY A 82 15.73 -28.72 -34.70
C GLY A 82 16.16 -27.85 -35.88
N ALA A 83 15.45 -26.75 -36.12
CA ALA A 83 15.88 -25.74 -37.06
C ALA A 83 17.28 -25.26 -36.63
N GLU A 84 18.25 -25.26 -37.54
CA GLU A 84 19.54 -24.63 -37.30
C GLU A 84 19.30 -23.12 -37.22
N PHE A 85 19.47 -22.57 -36.00
CA PHE A 85 19.47 -21.13 -35.79
C PHE A 85 20.87 -20.56 -36.08
N PRO A 86 20.99 -19.34 -36.63
CA PRO A 86 19.90 -18.41 -36.98
C PRO A 86 19.13 -18.81 -38.24
N VAL A 87 17.83 -18.53 -38.26
CA VAL A 87 16.94 -18.81 -39.41
C VAL A 87 16.64 -17.52 -40.15
N GLU A 88 16.85 -17.50 -41.47
CA GLU A 88 16.40 -16.40 -42.33
C GLU A 88 14.87 -16.44 -42.48
N VAL A 89 14.18 -15.35 -42.11
CA VAL A 89 12.72 -15.26 -42.14
C VAL A 89 12.25 -15.10 -43.58
N LYS A 90 11.63 -16.14 -44.15
CA LYS A 90 10.99 -16.09 -45.47
C LYS A 90 9.52 -15.68 -45.41
N GLY A 91 8.89 -15.84 -44.25
CA GLY A 91 7.49 -15.51 -44.03
C GLY A 91 7.12 -15.60 -42.56
N VAL A 92 6.14 -14.77 -42.14
CA VAL A 92 5.54 -14.81 -40.81
C VAL A 92 4.04 -14.93 -40.96
N ARG A 93 3.43 -15.88 -40.25
CA ARG A 93 1.97 -16.11 -40.24
C ARG A 93 1.47 -16.38 -38.83
N VAL A 94 0.19 -16.12 -38.62
CA VAL A 94 -0.49 -16.43 -37.35
C VAL A 94 -1.66 -17.37 -37.60
N GLU A 95 -1.65 -18.51 -36.91
CA GLU A 95 -2.71 -19.53 -36.97
C GLU A 95 -3.54 -19.53 -35.68
N GLY A 96 -4.84 -19.83 -35.79
CA GLY A 96 -5.73 -19.92 -34.63
C GLY A 96 -6.49 -18.63 -34.28
N LEU A 97 -6.45 -17.64 -35.18
CA LEU A 97 -7.27 -16.44 -35.10
C LEU A 97 -8.73 -16.74 -35.47
N VAL A 98 -9.65 -16.14 -34.72
CA VAL A 98 -11.09 -16.26 -34.89
C VAL A 98 -11.70 -14.87 -35.05
N GLU A 99 -11.49 -13.98 -34.07
CA GLU A 99 -12.06 -12.63 -34.05
C GLU A 99 -10.99 -11.53 -34.21
N ILE A 100 -9.73 -11.80 -33.85
CA ILE A 100 -8.63 -10.83 -33.91
C ILE A 100 -8.03 -10.78 -35.32
N GLN A 101 -7.73 -9.58 -35.83
CA GLN A 101 -7.11 -9.44 -37.14
C GLN A 101 -5.63 -9.80 -37.09
N GLU A 102 -5.16 -10.59 -38.05
CA GLU A 102 -3.77 -11.05 -38.13
C GLU A 102 -2.76 -9.88 -38.14
N LYS A 103 -3.09 -8.78 -38.83
CA LYS A 103 -2.26 -7.57 -38.86
C LYS A 103 -1.95 -7.03 -37.47
N ASP A 104 -2.93 -7.06 -36.55
CA ASP A 104 -2.81 -6.47 -35.21
C ASP A 104 -1.87 -7.32 -34.33
N VAL A 105 -1.66 -8.59 -34.72
CA VAL A 105 -0.72 -9.52 -34.09
C VAL A 105 0.67 -9.40 -34.71
N LEU A 106 0.74 -9.31 -36.04
CA LEU A 106 2.00 -9.16 -36.77
C LEU A 106 2.73 -7.86 -36.41
N ASP A 107 2.02 -6.79 -36.07
CA ASP A 107 2.62 -5.54 -35.58
C ASP A 107 3.43 -5.71 -34.28
N ALA A 108 3.13 -6.75 -33.49
CA ALA A 108 3.88 -7.09 -32.28
C ALA A 108 5.13 -7.94 -32.55
N VAL A 109 5.25 -8.50 -33.76
CA VAL A 109 6.41 -9.30 -34.16
C VAL A 109 7.55 -8.34 -34.47
N GLY A 110 8.61 -8.39 -33.65
CA GLY A 110 9.73 -7.45 -33.69
C GLY A 110 10.71 -7.62 -34.85
N PHE A 111 10.43 -8.51 -35.80
CA PHE A 111 11.28 -8.82 -36.96
C PHE A 111 10.44 -8.96 -38.22
N LYS A 112 11.08 -8.83 -39.39
CA LYS A 112 10.44 -8.82 -40.71
C LYS A 112 11.00 -9.92 -41.59
N VAL A 113 10.33 -10.14 -42.71
CA VAL A 113 10.83 -11.01 -43.79
C VAL A 113 12.19 -10.49 -44.27
N GLY A 114 13.19 -11.38 -44.32
CA GLY A 114 14.58 -11.10 -44.65
C GLY A 114 15.51 -10.95 -43.44
N ASP A 115 14.98 -10.87 -42.22
CA ASP A 115 15.81 -10.83 -41.01
C ASP A 115 16.37 -12.22 -40.67
N GLU A 116 17.54 -12.28 -40.03
CA GLU A 116 18.03 -13.49 -39.38
C GLU A 116 17.55 -13.51 -37.93
N VAL A 117 16.78 -14.53 -37.55
CA VAL A 117 16.23 -14.64 -36.19
C VAL A 117 16.86 -15.77 -35.41
N THR A 118 17.08 -15.52 -34.12
CA THR A 118 17.53 -16.51 -33.13
C THR A 118 16.35 -17.09 -32.35
N GLU A 119 16.60 -18.16 -31.58
CA GLU A 119 15.60 -18.70 -30.65
C GLU A 119 15.14 -17.67 -29.61
N SER A 120 16.06 -16.78 -29.18
CA SER A 120 15.71 -15.67 -28.27
C SER A 120 14.75 -14.68 -28.91
N ASP A 121 14.89 -14.38 -30.21
CA ASP A 121 14.01 -13.46 -30.92
C ASP A 121 12.61 -14.05 -31.09
N LEU A 122 12.51 -15.35 -31.37
CA LEU A 122 11.22 -16.07 -31.42
C LEU A 122 10.51 -16.09 -30.07
N LYS A 123 11.26 -16.29 -28.99
CA LYS A 123 10.72 -16.23 -27.63
C LYS A 123 10.26 -14.82 -27.28
N ALA A 124 11.03 -13.80 -27.65
CA ALA A 124 10.67 -12.40 -27.45
C ALA A 124 9.39 -12.03 -28.22
N ALA A 125 9.27 -12.46 -29.49
CA ALA A 125 8.07 -12.23 -30.29
C ALA A 125 6.86 -12.98 -29.74
N SER A 126 7.02 -14.24 -29.31
CA SER A 126 5.94 -15.00 -28.67
C SER A 126 5.46 -14.34 -27.38
N GLN A 127 6.39 -13.82 -26.57
CA GLN A 127 6.08 -13.05 -25.38
C GLN A 127 5.37 -11.73 -25.74
N ALA A 128 5.83 -11.01 -26.75
CA ALA A 128 5.19 -9.77 -27.21
C ALA A 128 3.74 -10.01 -27.67
N ILE A 129 3.49 -11.08 -28.44
CA ILE A 129 2.14 -11.49 -28.86
C ILE A 129 1.29 -11.86 -27.63
N TYR A 130 1.83 -12.61 -26.68
CA TYR A 130 1.12 -12.97 -25.45
C TYR A 130 0.79 -11.72 -24.60
N ASP A 131 1.70 -10.75 -24.55
CA ASP A 131 1.57 -9.50 -23.80
C ASP A 131 0.51 -8.55 -24.41
N LEU A 132 0.14 -8.75 -25.68
CA LEU A 132 -1.07 -8.11 -26.25
C LEU A 132 -2.32 -8.45 -25.44
N GLY A 133 -2.34 -9.61 -24.75
CA GLY A 133 -3.36 -9.99 -23.79
C GLY A 133 -4.63 -10.59 -24.40
N TRP A 134 -4.69 -10.77 -25.72
CA TRP A 134 -5.83 -11.38 -26.44
C TRP A 134 -5.81 -12.91 -26.46
N PHE A 135 -4.67 -13.52 -26.13
CA PHE A 135 -4.44 -14.95 -26.29
C PHE A 135 -4.21 -15.63 -24.93
N SER A 136 -4.67 -16.86 -24.82
CA SER A 136 -4.45 -17.75 -23.67
C SER A 136 -3.18 -18.60 -23.86
N GLU A 137 -2.81 -18.87 -25.11
CA GLU A 137 -1.65 -19.63 -25.51
C GLU A 137 -1.04 -19.04 -26.79
N VAL A 138 0.29 -19.02 -26.87
CA VAL A 138 1.07 -18.59 -28.03
C VAL A 138 2.25 -19.56 -28.17
N ALA A 139 2.32 -20.27 -29.29
CA ALA A 139 3.34 -21.26 -29.57
C ALA A 139 3.97 -21.00 -30.95
N PRO A 140 5.29 -20.70 -31.03
CA PRO A 140 5.98 -20.56 -32.30
C PRO A 140 6.30 -21.92 -32.92
N HIS A 141 6.18 -22.01 -34.23
CA HIS A 141 6.62 -23.14 -35.04
C HIS A 141 7.45 -22.62 -36.21
N VAL A 142 8.55 -23.31 -36.53
CA VAL A 142 9.47 -22.94 -37.61
C VAL A 142 9.55 -24.10 -38.59
N GLY A 143 9.31 -23.83 -39.88
CA GLY A 143 9.45 -24.81 -40.96
C GLY A 143 9.94 -24.15 -42.24
N ASP A 144 11.03 -24.65 -42.84
CA ASP A 144 11.59 -24.22 -44.14
C ASP A 144 11.88 -22.70 -44.29
N GLY A 145 12.05 -21.98 -43.19
CA GLY A 145 12.24 -20.52 -43.12
C GLY A 145 10.93 -19.71 -42.94
N GLU A 146 9.78 -20.38 -42.85
CA GLU A 146 8.50 -19.79 -42.48
C GLU A 146 8.25 -19.93 -40.97
N ILE A 147 7.88 -18.83 -40.32
CA ILE A 147 7.59 -18.77 -38.88
C ILE A 147 6.08 -18.65 -38.70
N VAL A 148 5.50 -19.62 -38.00
CA VAL A 148 4.07 -19.70 -37.74
C VAL A 148 3.82 -19.59 -36.24
N PHE A 149 3.11 -18.55 -35.81
CA PHE A 149 2.65 -18.43 -34.43
C PHE A 149 1.25 -19.04 -34.29
N ARG A 150 1.14 -20.17 -33.59
CA ARG A 150 -0.15 -20.75 -33.22
C ARG A 150 -0.65 -20.10 -31.95
N VAL A 151 -1.83 -19.48 -32.02
CA VAL A 151 -2.44 -18.79 -30.89
C VAL A 151 -3.80 -19.40 -30.55
N THR A 152 -4.16 -19.33 -29.27
CA THR A 152 -5.53 -19.63 -28.81
C THR A 152 -6.15 -18.35 -28.26
N GLU A 153 -7.11 -17.78 -28.97
CA GLU A 153 -7.83 -16.58 -28.54
C GLU A 153 -8.55 -16.79 -27.20
N ASN A 154 -8.61 -15.73 -26.40
CA ASN A 154 -9.40 -15.69 -25.19
C ASN A 154 -10.92 -15.74 -25.53
N PRO A 155 -11.77 -16.18 -24.59
CA PRO A 155 -13.21 -16.26 -24.84
C PRO A 155 -13.82 -14.87 -25.10
N VAL A 156 -14.86 -14.84 -25.94
CA VAL A 156 -15.72 -13.67 -26.12
C VAL A 156 -16.60 -13.51 -24.88
N VAL A 157 -16.60 -12.30 -24.31
CA VAL A 157 -17.39 -12.01 -23.10
C VAL A 157 -18.85 -11.80 -23.49
N HIS A 158 -19.74 -12.75 -23.19
CA HIS A 158 -21.18 -12.58 -23.41
C HIS A 158 -21.86 -11.95 -22.19
N GLU A 159 -21.45 -12.35 -21.00
CA GLU A 159 -21.97 -11.83 -19.74
C GLU A 159 -20.85 -11.43 -18.77
N ILE A 160 -21.15 -10.41 -17.95
CA ILE A 160 -20.27 -9.98 -16.86
C ILE A 160 -21.08 -10.05 -15.57
N GLU A 161 -20.67 -10.94 -14.69
CA GLU A 161 -21.25 -11.18 -13.38
C GLU A 161 -20.29 -10.65 -12.30
N ILE A 162 -20.79 -9.81 -11.40
CA ILE A 162 -20.02 -9.25 -10.29
C ILE A 162 -20.56 -9.81 -8.98
N LYS A 163 -19.68 -10.36 -8.15
CA LYS A 163 -20.00 -10.96 -6.85
C LYS A 163 -19.25 -10.28 -5.71
N GLY A 164 -19.79 -10.44 -4.51
CA GLY A 164 -19.13 -10.04 -3.26
C GLY A 164 -19.15 -8.54 -2.93
N ASN A 165 -19.59 -7.67 -3.85
CA ASN A 165 -19.78 -6.24 -3.60
C ASN A 165 -21.10 -5.91 -2.86
N VAL A 166 -21.30 -6.56 -1.70
CA VAL A 166 -22.59 -6.59 -1.00
C VAL A 166 -22.70 -5.58 0.12
N ASN A 167 -21.59 -5.02 0.61
CA ASN A 167 -21.64 -4.15 1.78
C ASN A 167 -22.27 -2.81 1.45
N LYS A 168 -22.97 -2.27 2.46
CA LYS A 168 -23.66 -1.00 2.38
C LYS A 168 -23.19 -0.07 3.48
N ARG A 169 -23.26 1.22 3.19
CA ARG A 169 -23.05 2.30 4.13
C ARG A 169 -24.40 2.84 4.58
N SER A 170 -24.60 2.87 5.89
CA SER A 170 -25.72 3.56 6.52
C SER A 170 -25.48 5.07 6.54
N TYR A 171 -26.53 5.82 6.21
CA TYR A 171 -26.59 7.27 6.34
C TYR A 171 -27.61 7.58 7.43
N GLU A 172 -27.13 8.21 8.50
CA GLU A 172 -27.91 8.48 9.71
C GLU A 172 -27.86 9.96 10.04
N MET A 173 -28.93 10.47 10.64
CA MET A 173 -29.05 11.86 11.07
C MET A 173 -29.79 11.88 12.41
N PHE A 174 -29.23 12.55 13.42
CA PHE A 174 -29.77 12.57 14.79
C PHE A 174 -30.03 11.17 15.39
N GLY A 175 -29.19 10.19 15.07
CA GLY A 175 -29.36 8.80 15.51
C GLY A 175 -30.47 8.03 14.80
N ILE A 176 -31.06 8.61 13.75
CA ILE A 176 -32.08 7.95 12.92
C ILE A 176 -31.46 7.55 11.60
N LYS A 177 -31.54 6.25 11.26
CA LYS A 177 -31.11 5.70 9.98
C LYS A 177 -32.06 6.14 8.86
N LEU A 178 -31.52 6.87 7.89
CA LEU A 178 -32.29 7.40 6.76
C LEU A 178 -32.32 6.42 5.59
N PHE A 179 -31.16 5.97 5.13
CA PHE A 179 -31.02 5.04 4.02
C PHE A 179 -29.67 4.33 4.03
N GLU A 180 -29.56 3.27 3.23
CA GLU A 180 -28.31 2.55 2.98
C GLU A 180 -27.97 2.57 1.50
N LEU A 181 -26.71 2.86 1.18
CA LEU A 181 -26.21 2.76 -0.19
C LEU A 181 -25.09 1.72 -0.26
N PRO A 182 -24.99 0.94 -1.36
CA PRO A 182 -23.84 0.10 -1.60
C PRO A 182 -22.55 0.92 -1.53
N ILE A 183 -21.52 0.39 -0.86
CA ILE A 183 -20.21 1.06 -0.83
C ILE A 183 -19.64 1.17 -2.26
N MET A 184 -19.91 0.15 -3.07
CA MET A 184 -19.61 0.11 -4.50
C MET A 184 -20.78 -0.50 -5.29
N PRO A 185 -21.54 0.32 -6.02
CA PRO A 185 -22.60 -0.17 -6.90
C PRO A 185 -22.05 -1.05 -8.03
N THR A 186 -22.71 -2.17 -8.32
CA THR A 186 -22.34 -3.06 -9.44
C THR A 186 -22.31 -2.34 -10.78
N SER A 187 -23.18 -1.34 -10.97
CA SER A 187 -23.20 -0.50 -12.17
C SER A 187 -21.91 0.29 -12.36
N LYS A 188 -21.31 0.77 -11.25
CA LYS A 188 -20.03 1.51 -11.28
C LYS A 188 -18.88 0.58 -11.64
N ILE A 189 -18.83 -0.63 -11.10
CA ILE A 189 -17.83 -1.65 -11.46
C ILE A 189 -17.93 -1.96 -12.96
N LYS A 190 -19.14 -2.26 -13.45
CA LYS A 190 -19.37 -2.52 -14.88
C LYS A 190 -19.02 -1.32 -15.77
N GLN A 191 -19.21 -0.10 -15.29
CA GLN A 191 -18.78 1.10 -16.01
C GLN A 191 -17.26 1.15 -16.17
N ILE A 192 -16.50 0.92 -15.09
CA ILE A 192 -15.03 0.92 -15.10
C ILE A 192 -14.52 -0.16 -16.07
N LEU A 193 -15.02 -1.41 -15.93
CA LEU A 193 -14.71 -2.51 -16.85
C LEU A 193 -14.90 -2.11 -18.32
N ARG A 194 -16.02 -1.45 -18.65
CA ARG A 194 -16.30 -1.00 -20.02
C ARG A 194 -15.38 0.13 -20.48
N GLN A 195 -15.00 1.04 -19.60
CA GLN A 195 -14.07 2.14 -19.90
C GLN A 195 -12.69 1.58 -20.28
N ASP A 196 -12.26 0.53 -19.59
CA ASP A 196 -10.92 -0.06 -19.76
C ASP A 196 -10.87 -1.18 -20.82
N GLY A 197 -11.96 -1.37 -21.56
CA GLY A 197 -12.01 -2.28 -22.72
C GLY A 197 -12.63 -3.65 -22.46
N VAL A 198 -13.02 -3.98 -21.23
CA VAL A 198 -13.75 -5.21 -20.90
C VAL A 198 -15.23 -5.03 -21.20
N LYS A 199 -15.65 -5.43 -22.40
CA LYS A 199 -17.00 -5.18 -22.94
C LYS A 199 -17.68 -6.48 -23.37
N LYS A 200 -19.00 -6.52 -23.22
CA LYS A 200 -19.82 -7.60 -23.78
C LYS A 200 -19.70 -7.63 -25.31
N GLY A 201 -19.66 -8.83 -25.89
CA GLY A 201 -19.56 -9.09 -27.32
C GLY A 201 -18.16 -8.85 -27.90
N LYS A 202 -17.12 -8.78 -27.07
CA LYS A 202 -15.72 -8.64 -27.49
C LYS A 202 -14.86 -9.73 -26.86
N VAL A 203 -13.80 -10.11 -27.56
CA VAL A 203 -12.74 -10.99 -27.04
C VAL A 203 -12.22 -10.40 -25.72
N LEU A 204 -11.98 -11.25 -24.72
CA LEU A 204 -11.43 -10.79 -23.44
C LEU A 204 -9.95 -10.43 -23.59
N ASN A 205 -9.59 -9.18 -23.34
CA ASN A 205 -8.20 -8.77 -23.17
C ASN A 205 -7.78 -8.86 -21.69
N ARG A 206 -6.78 -9.69 -21.38
CA ARG A 206 -6.30 -9.92 -20.01
C ARG A 206 -5.56 -8.71 -19.43
N THR A 207 -4.88 -7.94 -20.25
CA THR A 207 -4.19 -6.71 -19.85
C THR A 207 -5.21 -5.64 -19.48
N SER A 208 -6.23 -5.43 -20.33
CA SER A 208 -7.39 -4.57 -20.02
C SER A 208 -8.12 -5.02 -18.76
N LEU A 209 -8.37 -6.32 -18.59
CA LEU A 209 -9.02 -6.84 -17.38
C LEU A 209 -8.20 -6.53 -16.12
N LYS A 210 -6.89 -6.76 -16.15
CA LYS A 210 -6.00 -6.44 -15.03
C LYS A 210 -6.05 -4.95 -14.69
N THR A 211 -5.95 -4.07 -15.69
CA THR A 211 -6.07 -2.62 -15.51
C THR A 211 -7.41 -2.26 -14.88
N ALA A 212 -8.51 -2.79 -15.43
CA ALA A 212 -9.85 -2.50 -14.96
C ALA A 212 -10.09 -2.96 -13.52
N LEU A 213 -9.59 -4.14 -13.14
CA LEU A 213 -9.67 -4.62 -11.77
C LEU A 213 -8.90 -3.71 -10.80
N ASN A 214 -7.71 -3.24 -11.19
CA ASN A 214 -6.96 -2.27 -10.39
C ASN A 214 -7.70 -0.94 -10.27
N ASP A 215 -8.35 -0.47 -11.33
CA ASP A 215 -9.12 0.77 -11.31
C ASP A 215 -10.40 0.65 -10.47
N VAL A 216 -11.01 -0.54 -10.39
CA VAL A 216 -12.08 -0.81 -9.43
C VAL A 216 -11.57 -0.72 -7.99
N ILE A 217 -10.43 -1.34 -7.67
CA ILE A 217 -9.81 -1.22 -6.34
C ILE A 217 -9.44 0.25 -6.04
N SER A 218 -8.93 0.98 -7.03
CA SER A 218 -8.65 2.41 -6.94
C SER A 218 -9.92 3.23 -6.63
N GLU A 219 -11.05 2.90 -7.25
CA GLU A 219 -12.34 3.53 -6.96
C GLU A 219 -12.82 3.23 -5.52
N TYR A 220 -12.61 2.01 -5.00
CA TYR A 220 -12.88 1.72 -3.58
C TYR A 220 -12.04 2.59 -2.65
N ASN A 221 -10.75 2.72 -2.94
CA ASN A 221 -9.82 3.55 -2.17
C ASN A 221 -10.22 5.04 -2.23
N LYS A 222 -10.61 5.55 -3.41
CA LYS A 222 -11.13 6.93 -3.58
C LYS A 222 -12.40 7.18 -2.75
N ARG A 223 -13.22 6.14 -2.55
CA ARG A 223 -14.40 6.16 -1.67
C ARG A 223 -14.05 5.97 -0.19
N GLY A 224 -12.78 5.73 0.12
CA GLY A 224 -12.22 5.63 1.47
C GLY A 224 -12.17 4.22 2.05
N TYR A 225 -12.39 3.16 1.27
CA TYR A 225 -12.36 1.77 1.74
C TYR A 225 -11.06 1.08 1.33
N ILE A 226 -10.38 0.43 2.29
CA ILE A 226 -8.98 -0.04 2.12
C ILE A 226 -8.78 -1.56 2.25
N LEU A 227 -9.83 -2.31 2.61
CA LEU A 227 -9.78 -3.77 2.77
C LEU A 227 -10.58 -4.46 1.67
N VAL A 228 -10.27 -4.15 0.42
CA VAL A 228 -10.93 -4.74 -0.74
C VAL A 228 -9.90 -5.46 -1.58
N ALA A 229 -10.21 -6.70 -1.96
CA ALA A 229 -9.38 -7.52 -2.83
C ALA A 229 -10.22 -8.12 -3.96
N VAL A 230 -9.55 -8.48 -5.04
CA VAL A 230 -10.14 -9.33 -6.09
C VAL A 230 -10.07 -10.78 -5.59
N GLY A 231 -11.23 -11.44 -5.55
CA GLY A 231 -11.37 -12.86 -5.25
C GLY A 231 -11.20 -13.71 -6.50
N ASP A 232 -12.08 -14.71 -6.68
CA ASP A 232 -12.02 -15.57 -7.85
C ASP A 232 -12.45 -14.82 -9.13
N VAL A 233 -11.66 -15.01 -10.19
CA VAL A 233 -11.95 -14.50 -11.54
C VAL A 233 -12.04 -15.69 -12.48
N VAL A 234 -13.24 -15.96 -12.97
CA VAL A 234 -13.52 -17.06 -13.89
C VAL A 234 -13.77 -16.48 -15.27
N THR A 235 -12.91 -16.84 -16.22
CA THR A 235 -12.99 -16.42 -17.63
C THR A 235 -13.68 -17.48 -18.46
N GLY A 236 -14.65 -17.08 -19.27
CA GLY A 236 -15.44 -17.93 -20.17
C GLY A 236 -16.46 -17.07 -20.92
N GLU A 237 -17.54 -17.69 -21.41
CA GLU A 237 -18.66 -16.94 -21.99
C GLU A 237 -19.27 -15.95 -20.97
N THR A 238 -19.35 -16.37 -19.71
CA THR A 238 -19.64 -15.49 -18.57
C THR A 238 -18.34 -15.19 -17.85
N LEU A 239 -17.94 -13.92 -17.85
CA LEU A 239 -16.88 -13.40 -17.01
C LEU A 239 -17.42 -13.17 -15.60
N SER A 240 -17.08 -14.04 -14.65
CA SER A 240 -17.48 -13.93 -13.25
C SER A 240 -16.31 -13.35 -12.44
N ILE A 241 -16.52 -12.21 -11.80
CA ILE A 241 -15.53 -11.50 -10.99
C ILE A 241 -16.07 -11.36 -9.57
N GLU A 242 -15.36 -11.92 -8.61
CA GLU A 242 -15.64 -11.75 -7.18
C GLU A 242 -14.77 -10.64 -6.57
N PHE A 243 -15.37 -9.78 -5.77
CA PHE A 243 -14.67 -8.84 -4.89
C PHE A 243 -14.87 -9.25 -3.44
N VAL A 244 -13.77 -9.32 -2.69
CA VAL A 244 -13.80 -9.58 -1.26
C VAL A 244 -13.72 -8.24 -0.54
N GLU A 245 -14.86 -7.76 -0.04
CA GLU A 245 -14.96 -6.57 0.80
C GLU A 245 -14.83 -6.97 2.28
N ALA A 246 -13.60 -7.03 2.77
CA ALA A 246 -13.35 -7.64 4.07
C ALA A 246 -13.77 -6.75 5.26
N LEU A 247 -14.40 -7.39 6.24
CA LEU A 247 -14.89 -6.79 7.47
C LEU A 247 -13.87 -6.95 8.60
N VAL A 248 -13.79 -5.96 9.48
CA VAL A 248 -12.91 -6.05 10.66
C VAL A 248 -13.54 -6.97 11.69
N ALA A 249 -13.02 -8.19 11.86
CA ALA A 249 -13.51 -9.13 12.87
C ALA A 249 -12.97 -8.82 14.27
N GLY A 250 -11.83 -8.15 14.38
CA GLY A 250 -11.21 -7.83 15.67
C GLY A 250 -9.82 -7.24 15.54
N ASN A 251 -9.24 -6.94 16.70
CA ASN A 251 -7.91 -6.41 16.86
C ASN A 251 -7.06 -7.40 17.66
N ARG A 252 -5.78 -7.51 17.30
CA ARG A 252 -4.78 -8.25 18.08
C ARG A 252 -3.59 -7.34 18.30
N VAL A 253 -3.18 -7.19 19.55
CA VAL A 253 -2.03 -6.35 19.94
C VAL A 253 -0.84 -7.26 20.23
N GLU A 254 0.32 -6.88 19.70
CA GLU A 254 1.62 -7.55 19.86
C GLU A 254 2.68 -6.49 20.22
N GLY A 255 3.69 -6.87 21.01
CA GLY A 255 4.82 -5.99 21.36
C GLY A 255 4.65 -5.13 22.63
N LEU A 256 3.71 -5.52 23.50
CA LEU A 256 3.57 -4.92 24.83
C LEU A 256 4.49 -5.63 25.84
N ASP A 257 5.00 -4.85 26.78
CA ASP A 257 5.84 -5.26 27.90
C ASP A 257 5.21 -4.78 29.22
N THR A 258 5.23 -3.47 29.47
CA THR A 258 4.68 -2.87 30.69
C THR A 258 3.32 -2.21 30.49
N VAL A 259 2.99 -1.77 29.26
CA VAL A 259 1.71 -1.11 28.97
C VAL A 259 0.58 -2.15 28.96
N PRO A 260 -0.48 -2.00 29.77
CA PRO A 260 -1.58 -2.95 29.77
C PRO A 260 -2.33 -2.97 28.42
N ALA A 261 -2.72 -4.16 27.97
CA ALA A 261 -3.50 -4.33 26.73
C ALA A 261 -4.80 -3.50 26.71
N SER A 262 -5.46 -3.33 27.87
CA SER A 262 -6.68 -2.54 28.01
C SER A 262 -6.50 -1.06 27.65
N VAL A 263 -5.30 -0.49 27.84
CA VAL A 263 -4.98 0.88 27.44
C VAL A 263 -5.03 0.99 25.92
N VAL A 264 -4.39 0.04 25.22
CA VAL A 264 -4.37 0.00 23.75
C VAL A 264 -5.74 -0.30 23.18
N GLU A 265 -6.46 -1.26 23.76
CA GLU A 265 -7.83 -1.59 23.37
C GLU A 265 -8.75 -0.37 23.49
N GLY A 266 -8.63 0.42 24.56
CA GLY A 266 -9.35 1.68 24.73
C GLY A 266 -8.98 2.78 23.72
N MET A 267 -7.81 2.67 23.08
CA MET A 267 -7.35 3.59 22.02
C MET A 267 -7.74 3.13 20.61
N ILE A 268 -8.16 1.88 20.42
CA ILE A 268 -8.56 1.34 19.11
C ILE A 268 -10.10 1.34 19.01
N ASP A 269 -10.66 2.43 18.49
CA ASP A 269 -12.09 2.63 18.28
C ASP A 269 -12.54 2.27 16.86
N LEU A 270 -12.03 1.15 16.32
CA LEU A 270 -12.42 0.69 14.99
C LEU A 270 -13.73 -0.09 15.02
N PRO A 271 -14.65 0.16 14.05
CA PRO A 271 -15.91 -0.56 13.99
C PRO A 271 -15.67 -2.05 13.67
N LEU A 272 -16.33 -2.92 14.42
CA LEU A 272 -16.27 -4.37 14.22
C LEU A 272 -17.41 -4.83 13.31
N ASN A 273 -17.12 -5.82 12.48
CA ASN A 273 -18.02 -6.37 11.46
C ASN A 273 -18.46 -5.35 10.41
N GLU A 274 -17.69 -4.28 10.22
CA GLU A 274 -17.92 -3.27 9.19
C GLU A 274 -16.71 -3.18 8.23
N PRO A 275 -16.93 -2.69 6.99
CA PRO A 275 -15.83 -2.37 6.07
C PRO A 275 -14.94 -1.28 6.66
N LEU A 276 -13.62 -1.52 6.67
CA LEU A 276 -12.67 -0.55 7.24
C LEU A 276 -12.52 0.67 6.33
N ARG A 277 -12.74 1.86 6.92
CA ARG A 277 -12.42 3.13 6.27
C ARG A 277 -11.00 3.57 6.57
N GLN A 278 -10.34 4.14 5.57
CA GLN A 278 -9.01 4.72 5.69
C GLN A 278 -8.93 5.78 6.79
N SER A 279 -9.94 6.66 6.87
CA SER A 279 -10.00 7.73 7.86
C SER A 279 -10.02 7.22 9.30
N ASP A 280 -10.71 6.10 9.53
CA ASP A 280 -10.84 5.51 10.86
C ASP A 280 -9.53 4.84 11.28
N LEU A 281 -8.89 4.09 10.37
CA LEU A 281 -7.55 3.55 10.59
C LEU A 281 -6.53 4.65 10.87
N GLN A 282 -6.53 5.72 10.07
CA GLN A 282 -5.61 6.85 10.23
C GLN A 282 -5.81 7.55 11.58
N ARG A 283 -7.06 7.74 12.03
CA ARG A 283 -7.37 8.33 13.34
C ARG A 283 -6.75 7.52 14.48
N VAL A 284 -6.91 6.19 14.44
CA VAL A 284 -6.34 5.29 15.46
C VAL A 284 -4.81 5.31 15.42
N LEU A 285 -4.22 5.25 14.22
CA LEU A 285 -2.76 5.35 14.07
C LEU A 285 -2.20 6.66 14.62
N LEU A 286 -2.87 7.80 14.34
CA LEU A 286 -2.47 9.09 14.88
C LEU A 286 -2.60 9.14 16.41
N ARG A 287 -3.66 8.56 16.98
CA ARG A 287 -3.85 8.48 18.44
C ARG A 287 -2.77 7.63 19.11
N LEU A 288 -2.47 6.45 18.57
CA LEU A 288 -1.45 5.55 19.12
C LEU A 288 -0.05 6.17 19.00
N ARG A 289 0.35 6.66 17.82
CA ARG A 289 1.66 7.29 17.60
C ARG A 289 1.83 8.60 18.36
N GLY A 290 0.73 9.35 18.52
CA GLY A 290 0.67 10.59 19.27
C GLY A 290 0.58 10.39 20.79
N SER A 291 0.61 9.17 21.30
CA SER A 291 0.68 8.91 22.74
C SER A 291 2.12 8.91 23.24
N VAL A 292 2.31 9.07 24.55
CA VAL A 292 3.62 8.92 25.22
C VAL A 292 4.07 7.45 25.32
N TYR A 293 3.19 6.49 25.05
CA TYR A 293 3.47 5.06 25.26
C TYR A 293 4.27 4.38 24.15
N PHE A 294 4.09 4.77 22.88
CA PHE A 294 4.64 4.03 21.75
C PHE A 294 5.58 4.86 20.85
N SER A 295 6.79 4.35 20.59
CA SER A 295 7.72 4.96 19.63
C SER A 295 7.43 4.56 18.19
N ASP A 296 6.89 3.35 17.99
CA ASP A 296 6.50 2.85 16.68
C ASP A 296 5.19 2.09 16.76
N VAL A 297 4.39 2.22 15.69
CA VAL A 297 3.05 1.64 15.57
C VAL A 297 2.87 1.19 14.12
N ASP A 298 2.75 -0.11 13.95
CA ASP A 298 2.45 -0.75 12.68
C ASP A 298 1.17 -1.58 12.79
N VAL A 299 0.44 -1.70 11.69
CA VAL A 299 -0.82 -2.44 11.62
C VAL A 299 -0.86 -3.26 10.35
N VAL A 300 -1.00 -4.57 10.51
CA VAL A 300 -1.05 -5.51 9.40
C VAL A 300 -2.38 -6.28 9.44
N PRO A 301 -3.20 -6.21 8.39
CA PRO A 301 -4.39 -7.05 8.30
C PRO A 301 -3.97 -8.52 8.14
N LYS A 302 -4.47 -9.38 9.03
CA LYS A 302 -4.31 -10.84 8.98
C LYS A 302 -5.66 -11.49 8.66
N ALA A 303 -5.65 -12.70 8.12
CA ALA A 303 -6.86 -13.48 7.88
C ALA A 303 -7.71 -13.61 9.14
N GLY A 304 -8.99 -13.27 9.03
CA GLY A 304 -9.98 -13.47 10.08
C GLY A 304 -10.60 -14.87 10.07
N PRO A 305 -11.56 -15.12 10.98
CA PRO A 305 -12.23 -16.41 11.09
C PRO A 305 -13.17 -16.73 9.92
N ARG A 306 -13.70 -15.71 9.24
CA ARG A 306 -14.56 -15.81 8.06
C ARG A 306 -13.80 -15.39 6.80
N ALA A 307 -14.19 -15.94 5.65
CA ALA A 307 -13.63 -15.66 4.31
C ALA A 307 -13.52 -14.16 4.00
N ASP A 308 -14.54 -13.41 4.42
CA ASP A 308 -14.73 -11.99 4.22
C ASP A 308 -14.31 -11.16 5.43
N SER A 309 -13.37 -11.65 6.25
CA SER A 309 -12.98 -10.97 7.48
C SER A 309 -11.48 -10.90 7.69
N VAL A 310 -11.04 -9.84 8.36
CA VAL A 310 -9.67 -9.64 8.80
C VAL A 310 -9.58 -9.39 10.29
N ILE A 311 -8.46 -9.78 10.88
CA ILE A 311 -8.04 -9.33 12.19
C ILE A 311 -6.90 -8.33 11.98
N LEU A 312 -7.05 -7.13 12.53
CA LEU A 312 -5.99 -6.12 12.47
C LEU A 312 -4.95 -6.45 13.53
N SER A 313 -3.73 -6.77 13.09
CA SER A 313 -2.61 -7.10 13.95
C SER A 313 -1.77 -5.85 14.18
N TRP A 314 -1.87 -5.28 15.36
CA TRP A 314 -1.14 -4.10 15.81
C TRP A 314 0.19 -4.53 16.39
N LYS A 315 1.28 -4.11 15.76
CA LYS A 315 2.64 -4.30 16.26
C LYS A 315 3.08 -2.97 16.86
N LEU A 316 3.23 -2.95 18.17
CA LEU A 316 3.59 -1.77 18.93
C LEU A 316 5.01 -1.91 19.46
N THR A 317 5.73 -0.81 19.52
CA THR A 317 7.00 -0.73 20.25
C THR A 317 6.82 0.27 21.38
N GLU A 318 6.86 -0.21 22.62
CA GLU A 318 6.80 0.64 23.81
C GLU A 318 8.01 1.58 23.85
N ARG A 319 7.76 2.84 24.22
CA ARG A 319 8.85 3.71 24.68
C ARG A 319 9.37 3.14 25.98
N HIS A 320 10.68 3.06 26.08
CA HIS A 320 11.35 2.43 27.20
C HIS A 320 12.26 3.46 27.86
N LEU A 321 11.99 3.77 29.13
CA LEU A 321 12.72 4.74 29.94
C LEU A 321 13.51 4.09 31.08
N ILE A 322 13.01 2.98 31.61
CA ILE A 322 13.59 2.26 32.76
C ILE A 322 13.39 0.76 32.58
N ASP A 323 14.41 -0.04 32.92
CA ASP A 323 14.38 -1.51 32.84
C ASP A 323 13.70 -2.16 34.06
N GLU A 324 13.78 -1.50 35.22
CA GLU A 324 13.28 -2.03 36.50
C GLU A 324 12.43 -0.98 37.23
N PRO A 325 11.46 -1.42 38.06
CA PRO A 325 10.66 -0.48 38.85
C PRO A 325 11.50 0.38 39.79
N VAL A 326 11.25 1.69 39.79
CA VAL A 326 11.97 2.67 40.62
C VAL A 326 11.03 3.41 41.56
N THR A 327 11.43 3.57 42.82
CA THR A 327 10.71 4.45 43.75
C THR A 327 11.03 5.90 43.41
N VAL A 328 10.01 6.68 43.08
CA VAL A 328 10.14 8.10 42.76
C VAL A 328 9.38 8.90 43.80
N ARG A 329 10.05 9.86 44.44
CA ARG A 329 9.47 10.84 45.36
C ARG A 329 9.25 12.18 44.66
N LYS A 330 10.19 12.54 43.78
CA LYS A 330 10.19 13.78 43.02
C LYS A 330 10.83 13.55 41.65
N ILE A 331 10.42 14.33 40.67
CA ILE A 331 11.04 14.39 39.35
C ILE A 331 11.71 15.74 39.21
N ASP A 332 12.98 15.75 38.83
CA ASP A 332 13.75 16.94 38.47
C ASP A 332 13.91 16.98 36.95
N LEU A 333 13.30 18.00 36.33
CA LEU A 333 13.30 18.18 34.88
C LEU A 333 14.54 18.95 34.43
N GLU A 334 15.33 18.36 33.54
CA GLU A 334 16.47 18.99 32.87
C GLU A 334 16.18 19.16 31.37
N GLY A 335 16.58 20.27 30.75
CA GLY A 335 16.45 20.49 29.31
C GLY A 335 15.11 21.09 28.83
N VAL A 336 14.20 21.42 29.75
CA VAL A 336 12.97 22.17 29.44
C VAL A 336 13.33 23.63 29.17
N THR A 337 13.15 24.09 27.93
CA THR A 337 13.41 25.49 27.55
C THR A 337 12.23 26.18 26.87
N ARG A 338 11.25 25.41 26.36
CA ARG A 338 10.05 25.96 25.70
C ARG A 338 8.95 26.42 26.64
N PHE A 339 8.99 26.01 27.90
CA PHE A 339 7.96 26.33 28.89
C PHE A 339 8.58 26.85 30.18
N PRO A 340 7.90 27.76 30.89
CA PRO A 340 8.25 28.06 32.28
C PRO A 340 8.25 26.78 33.11
N ALA A 341 9.17 26.71 34.08
CA ALA A 341 9.33 25.51 34.91
C ALA A 341 8.01 25.14 35.61
N GLU A 342 7.29 26.13 36.11
CA GLU A 342 6.01 25.95 36.82
C GLU A 342 4.96 25.26 35.94
N VAL A 343 4.91 25.62 34.65
CA VAL A 343 3.98 25.03 33.68
C VAL A 343 4.37 23.59 33.36
N ALA A 344 5.66 23.32 33.20
CA ALA A 344 6.16 21.98 32.93
C ALA A 344 5.93 21.03 34.11
N TYR A 345 6.23 21.47 35.34
CA TYR A 345 5.98 20.70 36.55
C TYR A 345 4.49 20.48 36.80
N ALA A 346 3.64 21.50 36.57
CA ALA A 346 2.19 21.36 36.69
C ALA A 346 1.56 20.41 35.67
N ALA A 347 2.27 20.11 34.57
CA ALA A 347 1.83 19.15 33.57
C ALA A 347 2.20 17.69 33.92
N LEU A 348 3.04 17.46 34.94
CA LEU A 348 3.31 16.10 35.42
C LEU A 348 2.08 15.53 36.14
N GLY A 349 1.86 14.24 35.97
CA GLY A 349 0.85 13.51 36.73
C GLY A 349 1.27 13.26 38.18
N ASP A 350 0.33 12.78 38.98
CA ASP A 350 0.59 12.39 40.37
C ASP A 350 1.63 11.27 40.44
N ILE A 351 2.65 11.45 41.29
CA ILE A 351 3.67 10.44 41.55
C ILE A 351 3.12 9.52 42.66
N PRO A 352 2.88 8.22 42.38
CA PRO A 352 2.38 7.30 43.39
C PRO A 352 3.49 6.94 44.39
N ALA A 353 3.08 6.50 45.58
CA ALA A 353 4.02 6.09 46.63
C ALA A 353 4.68 4.71 46.35
N GLU A 354 4.05 3.90 45.51
CA GLU A 354 4.58 2.60 45.09
C GLU A 354 5.65 2.75 43.99
N PRO A 355 6.60 1.80 43.87
CA PRO A 355 7.58 1.82 42.78
C PRO A 355 6.91 1.89 41.41
N LEU A 356 7.41 2.78 40.56
CA LEU A 356 6.94 2.98 39.19
C LEU A 356 7.67 2.02 38.25
N ASP A 357 6.91 1.17 37.55
CA ASP A 357 7.40 0.51 36.34
C ASP A 357 7.43 1.49 35.15
N ASN A 358 7.94 1.05 33.99
CA ASN A 358 8.06 1.89 32.80
C ASN A 358 6.71 2.51 32.40
N TYR A 359 5.63 1.74 32.40
CA TYR A 359 4.29 2.26 32.11
C TYR A 359 3.83 3.32 33.12
N GLY A 360 4.04 3.07 34.42
CA GLY A 360 3.73 4.01 35.48
C GLY A 360 4.45 5.34 35.29
N LEU A 361 5.75 5.31 34.98
CA LEU A 361 6.53 6.51 34.67
C LEU A 361 5.97 7.22 33.43
N LEU A 362 5.69 6.50 32.35
CA LEU A 362 5.09 7.09 31.14
C LEU A 362 3.74 7.75 31.41
N ARG A 363 2.92 7.19 32.31
CA ARG A 363 1.66 7.83 32.73
C ARG A 363 1.91 9.16 33.43
N VAL A 364 2.87 9.23 34.34
CA VAL A 364 3.25 10.48 35.01
C VAL A 364 3.72 11.53 33.98
N LEU A 365 4.48 11.11 32.98
CA LEU A 365 4.99 12.00 31.93
C LEU A 365 3.95 12.35 30.85
N SER A 366 2.78 11.71 30.83
CA SER A 366 1.80 11.86 29.75
C SER A 366 1.28 13.30 29.62
N GLY A 367 1.06 14.00 30.72
CA GLY A 367 0.61 15.39 30.70
C GLY A 367 1.67 16.34 30.14
N LEU A 368 2.95 16.18 30.54
CA LEU A 368 4.06 16.93 29.99
C LEU A 368 4.24 16.65 28.48
N TYR A 369 4.18 15.39 28.08
CA TYR A 369 4.21 15.01 26.66
C TYR A 369 3.09 15.68 25.86
N ASN A 370 1.87 15.66 26.39
CA ASN A 370 0.70 16.29 25.78
C ASN A 370 0.82 17.81 25.72
N LEU A 371 1.46 18.46 26.71
CA LEU A 371 1.74 19.90 26.70
C LEU A 371 2.64 20.27 25.50
N TYR A 372 3.73 19.53 25.28
CA TYR A 372 4.62 19.74 24.13
C TYR A 372 3.88 19.54 22.81
N HIS A 373 3.24 18.38 22.63
CA HIS A 373 2.54 18.04 21.39
C HIS A 373 1.36 18.97 21.10
N GLY A 374 0.57 19.33 22.11
CA GLY A 374 -0.55 20.26 22.00
C GLY A 374 -0.11 21.69 21.66
N SER A 375 1.12 22.06 22.05
CA SER A 375 1.73 23.34 21.69
C SER A 375 2.48 23.31 20.35
N GLY A 376 2.39 22.20 19.61
CA GLY A 376 3.00 22.04 18.28
C GLY A 376 4.44 21.53 18.27
N TYR A 377 5.03 21.23 19.44
CA TYR A 377 6.34 20.60 19.54
C TYR A 377 6.20 19.08 19.41
N ILE A 378 6.44 18.58 18.21
CA ILE A 378 6.22 17.17 17.85
C ILE A 378 7.44 16.27 18.08
N MET A 379 8.60 16.86 18.34
CA MET A 379 9.86 16.17 18.60
C MET A 379 10.26 16.42 20.06
N VAL A 380 9.79 15.56 20.95
CA VAL A 380 10.22 15.53 22.35
C VAL A 380 10.65 14.11 22.71
N ARG A 381 11.75 13.98 23.44
CA ARG A 381 12.25 12.70 23.93
C ARG A 381 12.58 12.81 25.41
N PHE A 382 12.11 11.86 26.19
CA PHE A 382 12.48 11.72 27.60
C PHE A 382 13.62 10.73 27.76
N SER A 383 14.46 10.96 28.75
CA SER A 383 15.55 10.07 29.14
C SER A 383 15.73 10.14 30.64
N VAL A 384 15.97 9.00 31.28
CA VAL A 384 16.33 8.96 32.70
C VAL A 384 17.82 9.18 32.83
N LEU A 385 18.23 10.24 33.52
CA LEU A 385 19.63 10.61 33.74
C LEU A 385 20.19 9.98 35.01
N GLY A 386 19.33 9.68 35.98
CA GLY A 386 19.68 9.02 37.24
C GLY A 386 18.53 9.04 38.24
N VAL A 387 18.64 8.21 39.28
CA VAL A 387 17.72 8.17 40.43
C VAL A 387 18.57 8.16 41.69
N ASP A 388 18.45 9.21 42.51
CA ASP A 388 19.24 9.41 43.72
C ASP A 388 18.29 9.59 44.92
N ASP A 389 18.24 8.63 45.86
CA ASP A 389 17.29 8.59 47.01
C ASP A 389 15.81 8.87 46.65
N GLY A 390 15.40 8.43 45.46
CA GLY A 390 14.05 8.62 44.93
C GLY A 390 13.81 9.96 44.21
N ASP A 391 14.82 10.81 44.09
CA ASP A 391 14.79 11.96 43.19
C ASP A 391 15.19 11.50 41.79
N LEU A 392 14.22 11.46 40.87
CA LEU A 392 14.41 11.05 39.47
C LEU A 392 14.86 12.27 38.66
N ARG A 393 16.10 12.26 38.16
CA ARG A 393 16.58 13.25 37.20
C ARG A 393 16.15 12.83 35.79
N LEU A 394 15.26 13.62 35.19
CA LEU A 394 14.68 13.36 33.88
C LEU A 394 15.17 14.40 32.86
N GLY A 395 15.88 13.92 31.85
CA GLY A 395 16.27 14.71 30.69
C GLY A 395 15.11 14.82 29.70
N VAL A 396 14.73 16.05 29.36
CA VAL A 396 13.79 16.40 28.30
C VAL A 396 14.59 16.95 27.12
N GLN A 397 14.72 16.15 26.07
CA GLN A 397 15.36 16.57 24.83
C GLN A 397 14.31 17.19 23.91
N GLU A 398 14.38 18.51 23.75
CA GLU A 398 13.57 19.26 22.78
C GLU A 398 14.21 19.12 21.39
N GLY A 399 13.38 18.91 20.36
CA GLY A 399 13.84 18.54 19.02
C GLY A 399 14.53 19.65 18.25
N GLU A 400 15.76 19.98 18.65
CA GLU A 400 16.65 20.90 17.95
C GLU A 400 17.14 20.30 16.63
N ILE A 401 17.02 21.06 15.54
CA ILE A 401 17.48 20.63 14.21
C ILE A 401 19.00 20.66 14.19
N ALA A 402 19.62 19.48 14.26
CA ALA A 402 21.06 19.31 14.14
C ALA A 402 21.52 19.36 12.69
N ARG A 403 20.77 18.74 11.76
CA ARG A 403 21.17 18.62 10.34
C ARG A 403 19.97 18.61 9.40
N ILE A 404 20.16 19.17 8.20
CA ILE A 404 19.18 19.12 7.10
C ILE A 404 19.84 18.45 5.90
N LEU A 405 19.30 17.30 5.48
CA LEU A 405 19.75 16.53 4.33
C LEU A 405 18.77 16.71 3.18
N ILE A 406 19.27 17.08 2.00
CA ILE A 406 18.46 17.25 0.79
C ILE A 406 18.86 16.18 -0.22
N SER A 407 17.88 15.54 -0.86
CA SER A 407 18.12 14.46 -1.82
C SER A 407 17.04 14.41 -2.90
N GLY A 408 17.39 13.82 -4.05
CA GLY A 408 16.49 13.66 -5.21
C GLY A 408 16.46 14.85 -6.17
N ASN A 409 17.21 15.91 -5.87
CA ASN A 409 17.39 17.08 -6.73
C ASN A 409 18.61 16.87 -7.66
N THR A 410 18.33 16.50 -8.91
CA THR A 410 19.35 16.27 -9.95
C THR A 410 19.61 17.49 -10.82
N ARG A 411 18.58 18.32 -11.06
CA ARG A 411 18.64 19.54 -11.87
C ARG A 411 18.61 20.78 -10.98
N THR A 412 17.73 20.81 -10.00
CA THR A 412 17.58 21.92 -9.04
C THR A 412 18.74 21.92 -8.06
N HIS A 413 19.41 23.06 -7.92
CA HIS A 413 20.50 23.19 -6.96
C HIS A 413 19.99 23.12 -5.51
N ASP A 414 20.78 22.52 -4.62
CA ASP A 414 20.46 22.36 -3.18
C ASP A 414 20.05 23.71 -2.55
N TYR A 415 20.79 24.79 -2.85
CA TYR A 415 20.53 26.11 -2.28
C TYR A 415 19.12 26.64 -2.55
N VAL A 416 18.49 26.24 -3.67
CA VAL A 416 17.11 26.61 -4.02
C VAL A 416 16.12 25.95 -3.08
N ILE A 417 16.34 24.69 -2.72
CA ILE A 417 15.52 23.97 -1.75
C ILE A 417 15.79 24.56 -0.35
N ARG A 418 17.06 24.65 0.03
CA ARG A 418 17.49 25.14 1.35
C ARG A 418 16.96 26.52 1.70
N ARG A 419 17.02 27.50 0.78
CA ARG A 419 16.51 28.86 1.02
C ARG A 419 14.98 28.93 1.20
N ASN A 420 14.27 27.93 0.68
CA ASN A 420 12.81 27.86 0.71
C ASN A 420 12.26 27.03 1.89
N LEU A 421 13.06 26.14 2.48
CA LEU A 421 12.65 25.33 3.64
C LEU A 421 12.22 26.17 4.84
N LYS A 422 12.85 27.34 5.06
CA LYS A 422 12.64 28.17 6.25
C LYS A 422 12.91 27.42 7.58
N LEU A 423 13.83 26.46 7.54
CA LEU A 423 14.32 25.72 8.69
C LEU A 423 15.80 26.08 8.93
N GLY A 424 16.15 26.40 10.17
CA GLY A 424 17.52 26.65 10.61
C GLY A 424 18.13 25.46 11.36
N ILE A 425 19.44 25.29 11.28
CA ILE A 425 20.17 24.45 12.23
C ILE A 425 20.17 25.17 13.59
N GLY A 426 19.95 24.43 14.68
CA GLY A 426 19.82 24.98 16.03
C GLY A 426 18.41 25.45 16.41
N GLN A 427 17.46 25.39 15.48
CA GLN A 427 16.06 25.71 15.74
C GLN A 427 15.33 24.52 16.36
N ILE A 428 14.47 24.74 17.36
CA ILE A 428 13.53 23.73 17.83
C ILE A 428 12.43 23.54 16.80
N LEU A 429 12.25 22.31 16.33
CA LEU A 429 11.30 21.98 15.28
C LEU A 429 9.86 21.91 15.80
N THR A 430 8.96 22.66 15.15
CA THR A 430 7.51 22.56 15.37
C THR A 430 6.78 21.91 14.18
N GLN A 431 5.55 21.46 14.41
CA GLN A 431 4.67 20.99 13.35
C GLN A 431 4.38 22.08 12.31
N HIS A 432 4.22 23.33 12.77
CA HIS A 432 3.98 24.48 11.89
C HIS A 432 5.17 24.69 10.93
N ASP A 433 6.39 24.58 11.43
CA ASP A 433 7.60 24.74 10.60
C ASP A 433 7.65 23.73 9.45
N LEU A 434 7.32 22.46 9.73
CA LEU A 434 7.25 21.42 8.69
C LEU A 434 6.16 21.70 7.65
N GLN A 435 4.99 22.19 8.08
CA GLN A 435 3.91 22.55 7.16
C GLN A 435 4.33 23.69 6.24
N VAL A 436 4.97 24.73 6.80
CA VAL A 436 5.49 25.87 6.03
C VAL A 436 6.57 25.41 5.04
N ALA A 437 7.52 24.58 5.48
CA ALA A 437 8.57 24.03 4.63
C ALA A 437 7.98 23.25 3.44
N TYR A 438 7.03 22.36 3.71
CA TYR A 438 6.33 21.59 2.69
C TYR A 438 5.56 22.50 1.70
N GLN A 439 4.78 23.45 2.21
CA GLN A 439 4.01 24.39 1.38
C GLN A 439 4.91 25.25 0.49
N LYS A 440 6.01 25.77 1.03
CA LYS A 440 6.99 26.56 0.29
C LYS A 440 7.60 25.76 -0.86
N LEU A 441 8.07 24.54 -0.60
CA LEU A 441 8.65 23.70 -1.64
C LEU A 441 7.64 23.29 -2.71
N ASN A 442 6.40 22.95 -2.33
CA ASN A 442 5.35 22.66 -3.29
C ASN A 442 4.94 23.89 -4.12
N SER A 443 4.97 25.08 -3.53
CA SER A 443 4.61 26.33 -4.23
C SER A 443 5.58 26.68 -5.37
N LEU A 444 6.81 26.16 -5.34
CA LEU A 444 7.77 26.31 -6.44
C LEU A 444 7.30 25.60 -7.72
N ARG A 445 6.48 24.55 -7.59
CA ARG A 445 6.02 23.71 -8.71
C ARG A 445 7.14 22.99 -9.49
N TYR A 446 8.37 22.98 -8.97
CA TYR A 446 9.53 22.31 -9.57
C TYR A 446 9.51 20.79 -9.37
N PHE A 447 8.82 20.34 -8.32
CA PHE A 447 8.83 18.95 -7.88
C PHE A 447 7.46 18.32 -8.13
N GLY A 448 7.46 17.05 -8.56
CA GLY A 448 6.29 16.19 -8.61
C GLY A 448 5.89 15.68 -7.22
N SER A 449 6.87 15.47 -6.33
CA SER A 449 6.64 15.11 -4.93
C SER A 449 7.67 15.77 -4.02
N VAL A 450 7.26 16.07 -2.79
CA VAL A 450 8.10 16.64 -1.72
C VAL A 450 7.79 15.90 -0.42
N ASN A 451 8.81 15.38 0.24
CA ASN A 451 8.70 14.76 1.56
C ASN A 451 9.69 15.44 2.50
N VAL A 452 9.20 15.96 3.63
CA VAL A 452 10.02 16.55 4.70
C VAL A 452 9.84 15.70 5.95
N LEU A 453 10.85 14.90 6.28
CA LEU A 453 10.77 13.87 7.30
C LEU A 453 11.75 14.18 8.44
N PRO A 454 11.28 14.57 9.63
CA PRO A 454 12.12 14.68 10.81
C PRO A 454 12.39 13.30 11.41
N GLU A 455 13.64 13.05 11.77
CA GLU A 455 14.04 11.85 12.50
C GLU A 455 15.01 12.25 13.62
N TRP A 456 14.94 11.57 14.76
CA TRP A 456 15.99 11.69 15.77
C TRP A 456 17.30 11.08 15.25
N GLY A 457 18.39 11.84 15.36
CA GLY A 457 19.77 11.37 15.22
C GLY A 457 20.52 11.47 16.54
N ASP A 458 21.82 11.17 16.50
CA ASP A 458 22.68 11.14 17.70
C ASP A 458 22.83 12.53 18.35
N ASP A 459 22.98 13.58 17.53
CA ASP A 459 23.23 14.95 17.98
C ASP A 459 21.95 15.83 18.00
N GLY A 460 20.77 15.25 17.80
CA GLY A 460 19.50 15.99 17.69
C GLY A 460 18.69 15.61 16.45
N VAL A 461 17.76 16.47 16.03
CA VAL A 461 16.83 16.18 14.92
C VAL A 461 17.53 16.33 13.58
N ARG A 462 17.46 15.28 12.77
CA ARG A 462 17.83 15.27 11.35
C ARG A 462 16.57 15.46 10.51
N VAL A 463 16.52 16.51 9.72
CA VAL A 463 15.43 16.74 8.76
C VAL A 463 15.86 16.24 7.38
N SER A 464 15.22 15.20 6.88
CA SER A 464 15.45 14.65 5.54
C SER A 464 14.42 15.20 4.56
N VAL A 465 14.89 15.90 3.55
CA VAL A 465 14.08 16.49 2.47
C VAL A 465 14.32 15.68 1.21
N VAL A 466 13.31 14.93 0.80
CA VAL A 466 13.34 14.08 -0.39
C VAL A 466 12.39 14.65 -1.42
N VAL A 467 12.91 15.01 -2.60
CA VAL A 467 12.10 15.55 -3.69
C VAL A 467 12.18 14.64 -4.92
N THR A 468 11.12 14.62 -5.71
CA THR A 468 11.13 14.08 -7.07
C THR A 468 10.89 15.23 -8.03
N GLU A 469 11.84 15.51 -8.91
CA GLU A 469 11.72 16.60 -9.89
C GLU A 469 10.73 16.27 -11.01
N LYS A 470 10.04 17.29 -11.53
CA LYS A 470 9.22 17.11 -12.73
C LYS A 470 10.09 17.01 -13.97
N GLU A 471 9.64 16.22 -14.94
CA GLU A 471 10.31 16.07 -16.23
C GLU A 471 10.31 17.38 -17.03
N HIS A 472 9.16 18.08 -17.04
CA HIS A 472 8.96 19.33 -17.76
C HIS A 472 8.59 20.47 -16.80
N LEU A 473 9.30 21.59 -16.93
CA LEU A 473 9.14 22.80 -16.10
C LEU A 473 8.82 24.06 -16.93
N GLY A 474 8.65 23.91 -18.24
CA GLY A 474 8.27 25.00 -19.13
C GLY A 474 7.09 24.61 -20.00
N GLY A 475 6.48 25.62 -20.62
CA GLY A 475 5.29 25.48 -21.45
C GLY A 475 5.12 26.67 -22.39
N MET A 476 4.20 26.51 -23.33
CA MET A 476 3.77 27.57 -24.24
C MET A 476 2.25 27.56 -24.29
N ASN A 477 1.64 28.72 -24.04
CA ASN A 477 0.20 28.91 -24.05
C ASN A 477 -0.16 30.08 -24.96
N GLY A 478 -1.29 29.99 -25.65
CA GLY A 478 -1.78 31.08 -26.51
C GLY A 478 -3.28 31.25 -26.44
N SER A 479 -3.76 32.49 -26.57
CA SER A 479 -5.17 32.83 -26.63
C SER A 479 -5.43 33.86 -27.72
N LEU A 480 -6.54 33.73 -28.42
CA LEU A 480 -7.03 34.67 -29.44
C LEU A 480 -8.46 35.08 -29.10
N ALA A 481 -8.80 36.35 -29.30
CA ALA A 481 -10.15 36.88 -29.09
C ALA A 481 -10.50 37.93 -30.15
N LEU A 482 -11.80 38.12 -30.38
CA LEU A 482 -12.34 39.18 -31.24
C LEU A 482 -12.72 40.37 -30.36
N GLU A 483 -12.22 41.56 -30.70
CA GLU A 483 -12.53 42.78 -29.98
C GLU A 483 -13.87 43.37 -30.46
N PRO A 484 -14.92 43.41 -29.61
CA PRO A 484 -16.28 43.73 -30.06
C PRO A 484 -16.47 45.15 -30.59
N SER A 485 -15.64 46.10 -30.17
CA SER A 485 -15.75 47.52 -30.52
C SER A 485 -15.07 47.87 -31.84
N THR A 486 -13.99 47.17 -32.19
CA THR A 486 -13.18 47.45 -33.39
C THR A 486 -13.30 46.36 -34.46
N GLY A 487 -13.80 45.18 -34.10
CA GLY A 487 -13.79 43.99 -34.95
C GLY A 487 -12.38 43.41 -35.17
N GLY A 488 -11.37 43.92 -34.45
CA GLY A 488 -9.99 43.45 -34.54
C GLY A 488 -9.78 42.09 -33.85
N ILE A 489 -8.74 41.37 -34.26
CA ILE A 489 -8.27 40.17 -33.56
C ILE A 489 -7.17 40.59 -32.58
N VAL A 490 -7.36 40.24 -31.31
CA VAL A 490 -6.33 40.39 -30.28
C VAL A 490 -5.87 39.01 -29.82
N GLY A 491 -4.61 38.92 -29.42
CA GLY A 491 -4.02 37.64 -29.03
C GLY A 491 -2.89 37.80 -28.04
N GLN A 492 -2.64 36.73 -27.29
CA GLN A 492 -1.51 36.59 -26.40
C GLN A 492 -0.84 35.24 -26.66
N LEU A 493 0.48 35.23 -26.71
CA LEU A 493 1.29 34.03 -26.62
C LEU A 493 2.21 34.22 -25.41
N THR A 494 2.26 33.21 -24.55
CA THR A 494 3.12 33.19 -23.37
C THR A 494 3.99 31.96 -23.44
N VAL A 495 5.30 32.13 -23.32
CA VAL A 495 6.27 31.04 -23.17
C VAL A 495 6.87 31.14 -21.78
N ASP A 496 6.69 30.11 -20.96
CA ASP A 496 7.23 30.07 -19.61
C ASP A 496 8.25 28.95 -19.44
N GLN A 497 9.30 29.21 -18.68
CA GLN A 497 10.27 28.24 -18.22
C GLN A 497 10.55 28.49 -16.75
N ARG A 498 10.15 27.54 -15.91
CA ARG A 498 10.44 27.57 -14.48
C ARG A 498 11.80 26.96 -14.18
N ASN A 499 12.40 27.41 -13.09
CA ASN A 499 13.66 26.88 -12.57
C ASN A 499 14.77 26.81 -13.64
N LEU A 500 14.99 27.92 -14.34
CA LEU A 500 16.00 28.03 -15.38
C LEU A 500 17.36 27.58 -14.85
N TRP A 501 17.97 26.61 -15.52
CA TRP A 501 19.23 25.96 -15.14
C TRP A 501 19.27 25.45 -13.68
N GLY A 502 18.11 25.15 -13.09
CA GLY A 502 18.05 24.70 -11.71
C GLY A 502 18.33 25.78 -10.67
N THR A 503 18.28 27.06 -11.03
CA THR A 503 18.65 28.19 -10.15
C THR A 503 17.49 28.75 -9.33
N GLY A 504 16.29 28.23 -9.56
CA GLY A 504 15.04 28.73 -8.99
C GLY A 504 14.65 30.11 -9.53
N GLN A 505 15.05 30.43 -10.76
CA GLN A 505 14.58 31.58 -11.51
C GLN A 505 13.51 31.12 -12.51
N ASP A 506 12.37 31.82 -12.53
CA ASP A 506 11.29 31.56 -13.47
C ASP A 506 11.29 32.68 -14.52
N ILE A 507 11.27 32.31 -15.80
CA ILE A 507 11.15 33.24 -16.93
C ILE A 507 9.80 33.02 -17.61
N SER A 508 9.13 34.13 -17.97
CA SER A 508 7.94 34.14 -18.82
C SER A 508 8.13 35.24 -19.85
N LEU A 509 7.96 34.92 -21.12
CA LEU A 509 7.94 35.85 -22.25
C LEU A 509 6.53 35.97 -22.80
#